data_AF-A0A5K4FBR3-F1
#
_entry.id   AF-A0A5K4FBR3-F1
#
_cell.length_a   1.000
_cell.length_b   1.000
_cell.length_c   1.000
_cell.angle_alpha   90.00
_cell.angle_beta   90.00
_cell.angle_gamma   90.00
#
_symmetry.space_group_name_H-M   'P 1'
#
loop_
_entity.id
_entity.type
_entity.pdbx_description
1 polymer ?
#
loop_
_entity_poly.entity_id
_entity_poly.type
_entity_poly.pdbx_seq_one_letter_code
_entity_poly.pdbx_strand_id
1 'polypeptide(L)'
;MFSFYDSSKSSTYVADGSSYHVTYLDSNYSGFWSVDTIRINSLVIRNQSFAEMRSIFNRDYFTNKYDGVIGMSSRRISKFGKIPMFPNLLANGVNMDPIFSFYLNQENGAPIGGEMVLGGVNPEYFEGDFEYIPTVHNNIWAVGMSR
;
A
#
# COMPACT_ATOMS: atom_id res chain seq x y z
N MET A 1 -0.58 -8.35 -18.92
CA MET A 1 -1.91 -7.74 -19.20
C MET A 1 -2.46 -7.29 -17.86
N PHE A 2 -2.91 -6.04 -17.75
CA PHE A 2 -3.39 -5.50 -16.47
C PHE A 2 -4.73 -6.10 -16.07
N SER A 3 -4.92 -6.30 -14.77
CA SER A 3 -6.23 -6.59 -14.19
C SER A 3 -6.93 -5.28 -13.85
N PHE A 4 -8.17 -5.12 -14.31
CA PHE A 4 -8.98 -3.93 -14.01
C PHE A 4 -10.05 -4.26 -12.98
N TYR A 5 -10.23 -3.36 -12.02
CA TYR A 5 -11.33 -3.42 -11.06
C TYR A 5 -12.67 -3.08 -11.75
N ASP A 6 -13.71 -3.82 -11.40
CA ASP A 6 -15.07 -3.69 -11.93
C ASP A 6 -16.06 -3.60 -10.77
N SER A 7 -16.44 -2.37 -10.41
CA SER A 7 -17.33 -2.10 -9.28
C SER A 7 -18.71 -2.73 -9.43
N SER A 8 -19.18 -2.98 -10.66
CA SER A 8 -20.48 -3.62 -10.91
C SER A 8 -20.55 -5.07 -10.41
N LYS A 9 -19.40 -5.70 -10.19
CA LYS A 9 -19.28 -7.07 -9.70
C LYS A 9 -19.06 -7.16 -8.19
N SER A 10 -18.92 -6.04 -7.49
CA SER A 10 -18.69 -6.02 -6.05
C SER A 10 -19.97 -5.70 -5.30
N SER A 11 -20.36 -6.61 -4.40
CA SER A 11 -21.50 -6.39 -3.50
C SER A 11 -21.18 -5.49 -2.31
N THR A 12 -19.89 -5.20 -2.07
CA THR A 12 -19.43 -4.33 -0.97
C THR A 12 -18.96 -2.96 -1.46
N TYR A 13 -19.02 -2.71 -2.77
CA TYR A 13 -18.69 -1.43 -3.37
C TYR A 13 -19.63 -0.33 -2.88
N VAL A 14 -19.04 0.82 -2.56
CA VAL A 14 -19.71 2.07 -2.26
C VAL A 14 -19.08 3.16 -3.12
N ALA A 15 -19.92 3.88 -3.84
CA ALA A 15 -19.47 5.00 -4.66
C ALA A 15 -19.00 6.17 -3.77
N ASP A 16 -17.82 6.70 -4.07
CA ASP A 16 -17.34 7.99 -3.56
C ASP A 16 -17.37 9.02 -4.70
N GLY A 17 -16.75 8.68 -5.84
CA GLY A 17 -16.87 9.44 -7.09
C GLY A 17 -16.07 10.75 -7.13
N SER A 18 -15.50 11.19 -6.00
CA SER A 18 -14.63 12.36 -5.98
C SER A 18 -13.41 12.16 -6.88
N SER A 19 -13.11 13.15 -7.72
CA SER A 19 -12.01 13.07 -8.68
C SER A 19 -10.66 13.21 -7.98
N TYR A 20 -9.61 12.60 -8.54
CA TYR A 20 -8.25 12.85 -8.11
C TYR A 20 -7.32 13.08 -9.30
N HIS A 21 -6.28 13.88 -9.03
CA HIS A 21 -5.16 14.07 -9.93
C HIS A 21 -3.86 14.11 -9.12
N VAL A 22 -2.93 13.23 -9.45
CA VAL A 22 -1.65 13.12 -8.76
C VAL A 22 -0.52 12.96 -9.77
N THR A 23 0.54 13.74 -9.57
CA THR A 23 1.83 13.50 -10.19
C THR A 23 2.62 12.62 -9.24
N TYR A 24 3.04 11.46 -9.71
CA TYR A 24 3.88 10.54 -8.95
C TYR A 24 4.99 10.04 -9.87
N LEU A 25 6.24 10.18 -9.41
CA LEU A 25 7.41 10.06 -10.29
C LEU A 25 7.25 10.97 -11.54
N ASP A 26 7.68 10.48 -12.70
CA ASP A 26 7.60 11.18 -13.98
C ASP A 26 6.27 10.94 -14.71
N SER A 27 5.18 10.72 -13.98
CA SER A 27 3.87 10.35 -14.53
C SER A 27 2.72 11.07 -13.85
N ASN A 28 1.70 11.39 -14.64
CA ASN A 28 0.44 11.95 -14.13
C ASN A 28 -0.65 10.88 -14.17
N TYR A 29 -1.36 10.75 -13.05
CA TYR A 29 -2.42 9.78 -12.83
C TYR A 29 -3.70 10.53 -12.48
N SER A 30 -4.80 10.11 -13.09
CA SER A 30 -6.12 10.64 -12.75
C SER A 30 -7.20 9.56 -12.78
N GLY A 31 -8.29 9.85 -12.07
CA GLY A 31 -9.42 8.96 -11.92
C GLY A 31 -10.36 9.48 -10.85
N PHE A 32 -11.00 8.55 -10.14
CA PHE A 32 -11.90 8.87 -9.03
C PHE A 32 -11.71 7.91 -7.86
N TRP A 33 -12.19 8.31 -6.70
CA TRP A 33 -12.20 7.49 -5.51
C TRP A 33 -13.39 6.54 -5.48
N SER A 34 -13.13 5.35 -4.97
CA SER A 34 -14.13 4.32 -4.66
C SER A 34 -13.87 3.78 -3.26
N VAL A 35 -14.90 3.18 -2.66
CA VAL A 35 -14.79 2.50 -1.37
C VAL A 35 -15.21 1.04 -1.57
N ASP A 36 -14.40 0.11 -1.08
CA ASP A 36 -14.76 -1.31 -1.12
C ASP A 36 -14.04 -2.08 0.01
N THR A 37 -14.27 -3.39 0.07
CA THR A 37 -13.56 -4.31 0.95
C THR A 37 -12.33 -4.85 0.23
N ILE A 38 -11.14 -4.64 0.82
CA ILE A 38 -9.90 -5.27 0.36
C ILE A 38 -9.67 -6.56 1.16
N ARG A 39 -9.30 -7.63 0.47
CA ARG A 39 -8.80 -8.86 1.10
C ARG A 39 -7.34 -9.07 0.76
N ILE A 40 -6.53 -9.30 1.80
CA ILE A 40 -5.12 -9.70 1.67
C ILE A 40 -4.98 -11.00 2.45
N ASN A 41 -4.90 -12.13 1.74
CA ASN A 41 -4.97 -13.45 2.36
C ASN A 41 -6.22 -13.58 3.26
N SER A 42 -6.06 -13.90 4.54
CA SER A 42 -7.15 -14.01 5.52
C SER A 42 -7.62 -12.66 6.09
N LEU A 43 -6.90 -11.57 5.82
CA LEU A 43 -7.22 -10.25 6.34
C LEU A 43 -8.31 -9.59 5.51
N VAL A 44 -9.34 -9.09 6.19
CA VAL A 44 -10.48 -8.41 5.58
C VAL A 44 -10.50 -6.96 6.05
N ILE A 45 -10.25 -6.02 5.12
CA ILE A 45 -10.20 -4.59 5.38
C ILE A 45 -11.46 -3.98 4.77
N ARG A 46 -12.44 -3.65 5.61
CA ARG A 46 -13.71 -3.07 5.15
C ARG A 46 -13.57 -1.56 4.99
N ASN A 47 -14.45 -1.00 4.16
CA ASN A 47 -14.58 0.45 3.95
C ASN A 47 -13.25 1.12 3.55
N GLN A 48 -12.44 0.45 2.74
CA GLN A 48 -11.18 0.98 2.28
C GLN A 48 -11.41 1.89 1.07
N SER A 49 -11.07 3.17 1.22
CA SER A 49 -11.00 4.08 0.07
C SER A 49 -9.78 3.76 -0.79
N PHE A 50 -9.96 3.65 -2.10
CA PHE A 50 -8.88 3.51 -3.07
C PHE A 50 -9.22 4.25 -4.36
N ALA A 51 -8.19 4.50 -5.16
CA ALA A 51 -8.29 5.25 -6.40
C ALA A 51 -8.52 4.29 -7.58
N GLU A 52 -9.63 4.46 -8.29
CA GLU A 52 -9.84 3.87 -9.61
C GLU A 52 -9.15 4.73 -10.67
N MET A 53 -7.99 4.26 -11.13
CA MET A 53 -7.23 4.94 -12.18
C MET A 53 -7.93 4.83 -13.53
N ARG A 54 -8.12 5.97 -14.20
CA ARG A 54 -8.75 6.09 -15.52
C ARG A 54 -7.81 6.61 -16.59
N SER A 55 -6.75 7.31 -16.21
CA SER A 55 -5.75 7.80 -17.16
C SER A 55 -4.36 7.81 -16.54
N ILE A 56 -3.38 7.46 -17.35
CA ILE A 56 -1.95 7.52 -17.04
C ILE A 56 -1.21 8.18 -18.20
N PHE A 57 -0.45 9.23 -17.89
CA PHE A 57 0.38 9.95 -18.85
C PHE A 57 1.84 9.53 -18.71
N ASN A 58 2.12 8.26 -19.02
CA ASN A 58 3.42 7.72 -19.44
C ASN A 58 3.21 6.24 -19.82
N ARG A 59 3.69 5.82 -21.00
CA ARG A 59 3.53 4.44 -21.47
C ARG A 59 4.52 3.46 -20.83
N ASP A 60 5.57 3.93 -20.15
CA ASP A 60 6.55 3.05 -19.50
C ASP A 60 5.90 2.16 -18.44
N TYR A 61 4.80 2.64 -17.83
CA TYR A 61 4.03 1.86 -16.88
C TYR A 61 3.45 0.58 -17.47
N PHE A 62 3.19 0.51 -18.79
CA PHE A 62 2.67 -0.70 -19.44
C PHE A 62 3.68 -1.87 -19.45
N THR A 63 4.95 -1.62 -19.11
CA THR A 63 5.99 -2.65 -18.99
C THR A 63 6.12 -3.21 -17.57
N ASN A 64 5.44 -2.61 -16.59
CA ASN A 64 5.49 -3.05 -15.20
C ASN A 64 4.78 -4.39 -15.02
N LYS A 65 5.30 -5.20 -14.08
CA LYS A 65 4.72 -6.49 -13.69
C LYS A 65 3.64 -6.39 -12.61
N TYR A 66 3.28 -5.18 -12.18
CA TYR A 66 2.31 -4.92 -11.11
C TYR A 66 1.14 -4.07 -11.60
N ASP A 67 -0.06 -4.32 -11.08
CA ASP A 67 -1.30 -3.63 -11.50
C ASP A 67 -1.52 -2.28 -10.80
N GLY A 68 -0.98 -2.10 -9.60
CA GLY A 68 -1.21 -0.91 -8.79
C GLY A 68 -0.26 -0.78 -7.60
N VAL A 69 -0.53 0.22 -6.76
CA VAL A 69 0.32 0.58 -5.61
C VAL A 69 -0.53 0.64 -4.34
N ILE A 70 0.02 0.10 -3.24
CA ILE A 70 -0.55 0.21 -1.90
C ILE A 70 0.35 1.12 -1.06
N GLY A 71 -0.18 2.25 -0.63
CA GLY A 71 0.51 3.14 0.30
C GLY A 71 0.52 2.58 1.73
N MET A 72 1.72 2.37 2.28
CA MET A 72 1.96 1.81 3.62
C MET A 72 2.36 2.87 4.66
N SER A 73 1.91 4.09 4.44
CA SER A 73 2.32 5.25 5.22
C SER A 73 1.20 5.67 6.20
N SER A 74 1.52 6.51 7.19
CA SER A 74 0.55 6.93 8.21
C SER A 74 -0.68 7.66 7.63
N ARG A 75 -1.71 7.87 8.45
CA ARG A 75 -2.93 8.60 8.06
C ARG A 75 -2.67 10.06 7.63
N ARG A 76 -1.59 10.71 8.09
CA ARG A 76 -1.34 12.16 7.94
C ARG A 76 -0.88 12.62 6.54
N ILE A 77 -0.88 11.72 5.57
CA ILE A 77 -0.12 11.86 4.30
C ILE A 77 -1.02 11.70 3.08
N SER A 78 -2.27 11.29 3.30
CA SER A 78 -3.21 11.23 2.20
C SER A 78 -3.54 12.64 1.76
N LYS A 79 -2.97 13.04 0.61
CA LYS A 79 -3.24 14.33 -0.07
C LYS A 79 -4.75 14.58 -0.19
N PHE A 80 -5.55 13.52 -0.25
CA PHE A 80 -6.99 13.55 -0.45
C PHE A 80 -7.79 13.17 0.81
N GLY A 81 -7.16 13.14 1.99
CA GLY A 81 -7.81 12.86 3.28
C GLY A 81 -8.31 11.43 3.49
N LYS A 82 -8.00 10.51 2.55
CA LYS A 82 -8.39 9.09 2.61
C LYS A 82 -7.48 8.29 3.54
N ILE A 83 -8.03 7.36 4.32
CA ILE A 83 -7.25 6.55 5.26
C ILE A 83 -6.44 5.49 4.48
N PRO A 84 -5.10 5.41 4.63
CA PRO A 84 -4.31 4.36 3.99
C PRO A 84 -4.68 2.96 4.51
N MET A 85 -4.29 1.93 3.75
CA MET A 85 -4.71 0.54 4.01
C MET A 85 -4.31 0.05 5.41
N PHE A 86 -3.04 0.22 5.79
CA PHE A 86 -2.54 -0.33 7.05
C PHE A 86 -3.17 0.29 8.31
N PRO A 87 -3.33 1.63 8.42
CA PRO A 87 -4.13 2.22 9.49
C PRO A 87 -5.60 1.76 9.52
N ASN A 88 -6.23 1.56 8.35
CA ASN A 88 -7.61 1.07 8.30
C ASN A 88 -7.69 -0.40 8.74
N LEU A 89 -6.73 -1.24 8.35
CA LEU A 89 -6.61 -2.62 8.79
C LEU A 89 -6.56 -2.72 10.33
N LEU A 90 -5.73 -1.91 10.97
CA LEU A 90 -5.66 -1.83 12.44
C LEU A 90 -7.00 -1.36 13.05
N ALA A 91 -7.65 -0.38 12.44
CA ALA A 91 -8.96 0.11 12.89
C ALA A 91 -10.10 -0.90 12.71
N ASN A 92 -9.95 -1.90 11.82
CA ASN A 92 -10.89 -3.02 11.66
C ASN A 92 -10.78 -4.06 12.79
N GLY A 93 -9.94 -3.82 13.82
CA GLY A 93 -9.87 -4.63 15.03
C GLY A 93 -9.10 -5.95 14.86
N VAL A 94 -8.18 -6.01 13.89
CA VAL A 94 -7.32 -7.19 13.72
C VAL A 94 -6.36 -7.28 14.90
N ASN A 95 -6.35 -8.43 15.57
CA ASN A 95 -5.47 -8.70 16.71
C ASN A 95 -4.04 -8.95 16.23
N MET A 96 -3.31 -7.88 15.97
CA MET A 96 -1.92 -7.90 15.51
C MET A 96 -1.17 -6.67 16.03
N ASP A 97 0.15 -6.76 16.11
CA ASP A 97 0.97 -5.61 16.47
C ASP A 97 0.91 -4.53 15.36
N PRO A 98 1.01 -3.23 15.69
CA PRO A 98 0.92 -2.14 14.72
C PRO A 98 2.23 -1.95 13.93
N ILE A 99 2.85 -3.05 13.49
CA ILE A 99 4.10 -3.09 12.72
C ILE A 99 3.92 -3.88 11.43
N PHE A 100 4.81 -3.65 10.46
CA PHE A 100 4.97 -4.50 9.30
C PHE A 100 6.45 -4.56 8.93
N SER A 101 6.87 -5.64 8.28
CA SER A 101 8.26 -5.84 7.88
C SER A 101 8.35 -6.33 6.44
N PHE A 102 9.53 -6.12 5.85
CA PHE A 102 9.86 -6.59 4.52
C PHE A 102 11.14 -7.40 4.56
N TYR A 103 11.10 -8.57 3.94
CA TYR A 103 12.27 -9.25 3.41
C TYR A 103 12.24 -9.09 1.90
N LEU A 104 13.35 -8.64 1.30
CA LEU A 104 13.50 -8.50 -0.14
C LEU A 104 14.71 -9.30 -0.57
N ASN A 105 14.50 -10.33 -1.37
CA ASN A 105 15.58 -11.16 -1.88
C ASN A 105 16.32 -10.39 -2.99
N GLN A 106 17.64 -10.29 -2.87
CA GLN A 106 18.50 -9.60 -3.83
C GLN A 106 18.94 -10.52 -4.99
N GLU A 107 18.72 -11.83 -4.87
CA GLU A 107 19.08 -12.79 -5.91
C GLU A 107 18.05 -12.77 -7.06
N ASN A 108 18.54 -12.39 -8.25
CA ASN A 108 17.75 -12.41 -9.46
C ASN A 108 17.34 -13.84 -9.84
N GLY A 109 16.03 -14.08 -9.91
CA GLY A 109 15.48 -15.38 -10.30
C GLY A 109 15.27 -16.35 -9.15
N ALA A 110 15.46 -15.91 -7.90
CA ALA A 110 15.11 -16.71 -6.74
C ALA A 110 13.63 -17.13 -6.76
N PRO A 111 13.29 -18.35 -6.30
CA PRO A 111 11.91 -18.81 -6.22
C PRO A 111 11.00 -17.91 -5.37
N ILE A 112 11.57 -17.28 -4.33
CA ILE A 112 10.90 -16.31 -3.46
C ILE A 112 11.64 -14.98 -3.60
N GLY A 113 10.99 -14.00 -4.24
CA GLY A 113 11.55 -12.65 -4.44
C GLY A 113 11.50 -11.77 -3.18
N GLY A 114 10.67 -12.12 -2.20
CA GLY A 114 10.55 -11.39 -0.95
C GLY A 114 9.30 -11.80 -0.18
N GLU A 115 9.19 -11.29 1.04
CA GLU A 115 8.05 -11.47 1.94
C GLU A 115 7.70 -10.15 2.61
N MET A 116 6.40 -9.92 2.79
CA MET A 116 5.89 -8.84 3.63
C MET A 116 5.08 -9.46 4.76
N VAL A 117 5.40 -9.09 6.00
CA VAL A 117 4.67 -9.54 7.19
C VAL A 117 3.87 -8.36 7.73
N LEU A 118 2.57 -8.57 7.95
CA LEU A 118 1.69 -7.63 8.66
C LEU A 118 1.56 -8.12 10.11
N GLY A 119 1.95 -7.28 11.07
CA GLY A 119 1.81 -7.58 12.49
C GLY A 119 2.97 -8.32 13.13
N GLY A 120 4.14 -8.36 12.49
CA GLY A 120 5.28 -9.09 13.01
C GLY A 120 6.51 -9.01 12.11
N VAL A 121 7.43 -9.94 12.36
CA VAL A 121 8.64 -10.20 11.58
C VAL A 121 8.77 -11.70 11.37
N ASN A 122 9.43 -12.13 10.28
CA ASN A 122 9.78 -13.53 10.09
C ASN A 122 11.24 -13.76 10.51
N PRO A 123 11.50 -14.55 11.58
CA PRO A 123 12.84 -14.79 12.09
C PRO A 123 13.76 -15.59 11.15
N GLU A 124 13.24 -16.20 10.09
CA GLU A 124 14.06 -16.90 9.09
C GLU A 124 14.84 -15.93 8.19
N TYR A 125 14.47 -14.65 8.16
CA TYR A 125 15.00 -13.66 7.20
C TYR A 125 15.90 -12.59 7.83
N PHE A 126 16.31 -12.73 9.09
CA PHE A 126 17.29 -11.83 9.71
C PHE A 126 18.12 -12.56 10.78
N GLU A 127 19.28 -11.99 11.11
CA GLU A 127 20.13 -12.44 12.20
C GLU A 127 20.39 -11.27 13.17
N GLY A 128 20.52 -11.57 14.46
CA GLY A 128 20.73 -10.56 15.49
C GLY A 128 19.46 -9.78 15.86
N ASP A 129 19.65 -8.63 16.50
CA ASP A 129 18.57 -7.78 17.01
C ASP A 129 18.31 -6.58 16.09
N PHE A 130 17.08 -6.07 16.10
CA PHE A 130 16.72 -4.84 15.40
C PHE A 130 17.23 -3.60 16.14
N GLU A 131 17.84 -2.67 15.39
CA GLU A 131 18.06 -1.31 15.85
C GLU A 131 16.88 -0.42 15.46
N TYR A 132 16.28 0.26 16.43
CA TYR A 132 15.12 1.14 16.21
C TYR A 132 15.53 2.61 16.24
N ILE A 133 15.30 3.30 15.13
CA ILE A 133 15.53 4.74 15.01
C ILE A 133 14.18 5.46 15.00
N PRO A 134 13.95 6.45 15.88
CA PRO A 134 12.71 7.21 15.87
C PRO A 134 12.55 8.00 14.57
N THR A 135 11.32 8.05 14.05
CA THR A 135 10.98 8.87 12.88
C THR A 135 11.05 10.35 13.21
N VAL A 136 11.57 11.16 12.29
CA VAL A 136 11.65 12.63 12.43
C VAL A 136 10.28 13.29 12.21
N HIS A 137 9.42 12.67 11.39
CA HIS A 137 8.10 13.17 11.09
C HIS A 137 7.03 12.09 11.28
N ASN A 138 5.91 12.44 11.88
CA ASN A 138 4.79 11.51 12.13
C ASN A 138 3.97 11.17 10.87
N ASN A 139 4.43 11.60 9.70
CA ASN A 139 3.73 11.49 8.43
C ASN A 139 4.61 10.92 7.30
N ILE A 140 5.83 10.46 7.54
CA ILE A 140 6.63 9.74 6.54
C ILE A 140 7.59 8.83 7.29
N TRP A 141 7.98 7.72 6.66
CA TRP A 141 9.04 6.86 7.18
C TRP A 141 10.40 7.52 6.90
N ALA A 142 10.71 8.58 7.65
CA ALA A 142 11.94 9.35 7.54
C ALA A 142 12.71 9.32 8.86
N VAL A 143 13.99 8.93 8.79
CA VAL A 143 14.92 8.86 9.91
C VAL A 143 16.03 9.89 9.74
N GLY A 144 16.56 10.40 10.85
CA GLY A 144 17.75 11.24 10.84
C GLY A 144 19.00 10.38 10.66
N MET A 145 19.89 10.76 9.75
CA MET A 145 21.17 10.09 9.57
C MET A 145 22.29 11.06 9.94
N SER A 146 23.19 10.65 10.83
CA SER A 146 24.45 11.35 11.04
C SER A 146 25.37 11.12 9.84
N ARG A 147 26.11 12.16 9.45
CA ARG A 147 27.23 12.04 8.51
C ARG A 147 28.46 11.49 9.21
#